data_AF-A0A6G2VXF9-F1
#
_entry.id   AF-A0A6G2VXF9-F1
#
_cell.length_a   1.000
_cell.length_b   1.000
_cell.length_c   1.000
_cell.angle_alpha   90.00
_cell.angle_beta   90.00
_cell.angle_gamma   90.00
#
_symmetry.space_group_name_H-M   'P 1'
#
loop_
_entity.id
_entity.type
_entity.pdbx_description
1 polymer ?
#
loop_
_entity_poly.entity_id
_entity_poly.type
_entity_poly.pdbx_seq_one_letter_code
_entity_poly.pdbx_strand_id
1 'polypeptide(L)' 'GMELGCAHPMGPLKLADLIGLDTVASIAESLYDEFREPLYAPPPLLQRMVEAGLLGRKTGRGFHTYDRG' A
#
# COMPACT_ATOMS: atom_id res chain seq x y z
N GLY A 1 16.57 -0.14 -6.08
CA GLY A 1 15.10 -0.23 -5.94
C GLY A 1 14.42 -0.08 -7.28
N MET A 2 13.12 -0.32 -7.38
CA MET A 2 12.36 -0.34 -8.64
C MET A 2 12.50 0.93 -9.50
N GLU A 3 12.78 2.09 -8.89
CA GLU A 3 13.01 3.35 -9.62
C GLU A 3 14.26 3.30 -10.51
N LEU A 4 15.42 2.93 -9.95
CA LEU A 4 16.69 2.88 -10.69
C LEU A 4 16.90 1.54 -11.41
N GLY A 5 16.33 0.45 -10.89
CA GLY A 5 16.52 -0.89 -11.45
C GLY A 5 15.58 -1.24 -12.60
N CYS A 6 14.38 -0.65 -12.61
CA CYS A 6 13.34 -0.92 -13.61
C CYS A 6 12.82 0.36 -14.27
N ALA A 7 13.49 1.49 -14.07
CA ALA A 7 13.15 2.80 -14.61
C ALA A 7 11.70 3.27 -14.29
N HIS A 8 11.13 2.84 -13.17
CA HIS A 8 9.82 3.35 -12.73
C HIS A 8 9.94 4.78 -12.18
N PRO A 9 8.99 5.68 -12.45
CA PRO A 9 9.02 7.06 -11.94
C PRO A 9 8.85 7.14 -10.42
N MET A 10 8.33 6.07 -9.79
CA MET A 10 8.14 5.96 -8.35
C MET A 10 8.16 4.49 -7.92
N GLY A 11 8.81 4.19 -6.80
CA GLY A 11 8.80 2.85 -6.22
C GLY A 11 7.40 2.43 -5.74
N PRO A 12 7.07 1.14 -5.78
CA PRO A 12 5.70 0.65 -5.50
C PRO A 12 5.22 0.97 -4.08
N LEU A 13 6.10 0.94 -3.07
CA LEU A 13 5.72 1.25 -1.69
C LEU A 13 5.41 2.74 -1.49
N LYS A 14 6.19 3.61 -2.15
CA LYS A 14 5.95 5.06 -2.15
C LYS A 14 4.70 5.42 -2.93
N LEU A 15 4.41 4.69 -4.02
CA LEU A 15 3.17 4.81 -4.77
C LEU A 15 1.97 4.34 -3.94
N ALA A 16 2.08 3.23 -3.20
CA ALA A 16 1.03 2.75 -2.30
C ALA A 16 0.71 3.76 -1.20
N ASP A 17 1.73 4.39 -0.60
CA ASP A 17 1.55 5.48 0.36
C ASP A 17 0.87 6.73 -0.23
N LEU A 18 1.07 6.99 -1.52
CA LEU A 18 0.42 8.08 -2.23
C LEU A 18 -1.06 7.78 -2.50
N ILE A 19 -1.38 6.54 -2.87
CA ILE A 19 -2.75 6.06 -3.12
C ILE A 19 -3.54 5.99 -1.79
N GLY A 20 -2.91 5.46 -0.75
CA GLY A 20 -3.52 5.14 0.54
C GLY A 20 -3.54 3.64 0.79
N LEU A 21 -2.98 3.20 1.92
CA LEU A 21 -2.82 1.77 2.21
C LEU A 21 -4.17 1.06 2.45
N ASP A 22 -5.15 1.77 2.98
CA ASP A 22 -6.54 1.30 3.10
C ASP A 22 -7.21 1.09 1.75
N THR A 23 -6.97 1.99 0.79
CA THR A 23 -7.47 1.81 -0.59
C THR A 23 -6.81 0.60 -1.26
N VAL A 24 -5.50 0.43 -1.10
CA VAL A 24 -4.78 -0.73 -1.63
C VAL A 24 -5.29 -2.03 -0.99
N ALA A 25 -5.54 -2.04 0.32
CA ALA A 25 -6.10 -3.19 1.02
C ALA A 25 -7.50 -3.54 0.50
N SER A 26 -8.39 -2.55 0.34
CA SER A 26 -9.74 -2.75 -0.19
C SER A 26 -9.76 -3.31 -1.62
N ILE A 27 -8.80 -2.89 -2.47
CA ILE A 27 -8.63 -3.46 -3.81
C ILE A 27 -8.22 -4.93 -3.71
N ALA A 28 -7.26 -5.27 -2.85
CA ALA A 28 -6.82 -6.65 -2.65
C ALA A 28 -7.96 -7.54 -2.09
N GLU A 29 -8.74 -7.04 -1.13
CA GLU A 29 -9.93 -7.73 -0.62
C GLU A 29 -10.93 -8.01 -1.74
N SER A 30 -11.21 -7.01 -2.58
CA SER A 30 -12.13 -7.17 -3.73
C SER A 30 -11.62 -8.22 -4.73
N LEU A 31 -10.32 -8.23 -5.02
CA LEU A 31 -9.71 -9.24 -5.89
C LEU A 31 -9.77 -10.64 -5.26
N TYR A 32 -9.50 -10.75 -3.96
CA TYR A 32 -9.58 -12.03 -3.26
C TYR A 32 -11.02 -12.56 -3.20
N ASP A 33 -12.00 -11.70 -2.99
CA ASP A 33 -13.41 -12.10 -2.93
C ASP A 33 -13.92 -12.66 -4.26
N GLU A 34 -13.47 -12.06 -5.37
CA GLU A 34 -13.83 -12.48 -6.74
C GLU A 34 -13.11 -13.77 -7.15
N PHE A 35 -11.79 -13.82 -7.02
CA PHE A 35 -10.99 -14.91 -7.59
C PHE A 35 -10.69 -16.04 -6.59
N ARG A 36 -10.77 -15.77 -5.28
CA ARG A 36 -10.45 -16.71 -4.18
C ARG A 36 -9.03 -17.29 -4.23
N GLU A 37 -8.12 -16.67 -4.98
CA GLU A 37 -6.72 -17.08 -5.03
C GLU A 37 -5.89 -16.39 -3.94
N PRO A 38 -5.07 -17.12 -3.17
CA PRO A 38 -4.23 -16.55 -2.11
C PRO A 38 -3.29 -15.42 -2.57
N LEU A 39 -2.91 -15.38 -3.85
CA LEU A 39 -2.09 -14.31 -4.44
C LEU A 39 -2.77 -12.94 -4.35
N TYR A 40 -4.10 -12.90 -4.39
CA TYR A 40 -4.87 -11.66 -4.32
C TYR A 40 -5.20 -11.24 -2.89
N ALA A 41 -4.97 -12.10 -1.89
CA ALA A 41 -5.26 -11.77 -0.51
C ALA A 41 -4.40 -10.59 -0.02
N PRO A 42 -4.97 -9.64 0.75
CA PRO A 42 -4.20 -8.54 1.32
C PRO A 42 -3.06 -9.08 2.20
N PRO A 43 -1.80 -8.66 1.97
CA PRO A 43 -0.69 -9.13 2.79
C PRO A 43 -0.89 -8.81 4.28
N PRO A 44 -0.55 -9.70 5.22
CA PRO A 44 -0.76 -9.45 6.65
C PRO A 44 -0.09 -8.16 7.17
N LEU A 45 1.04 -7.77 6.60
CA LEU A 45 1.70 -6.50 6.92
C LEU A 45 0.82 -5.30 6.55
N LEU A 46 0.22 -5.33 5.35
CA LEU A 46 -0.65 -4.25 4.87
C LEU A 46 -1.87 -4.09 5.79
N GLN A 47 -2.51 -5.20 6.16
CA GLN A 47 -3.66 -5.17 7.09
C GLN A 47 -3.30 -4.53 8.43
N ARG A 48 -2.18 -4.95 9.05
CA ARG A 48 -1.71 -4.39 10.32
C ARG A 48 -1.40 -2.89 10.23
N MET A 49 -0.88 -2.43 9.10
CA MET A 49 -0.61 -1.00 8.90
C MET A 49 -1.91 -0.19 8.78
N VAL A 50 -2.92 -0.73 8.10
CA VAL A 50 -4.26 -0.12 8.01
C VAL A 50 -4.93 -0.08 9.38
N GLU A 51 -4.90 -1.19 10.13
CA GLU A 51 -5.41 -1.27 11.51
C GLU A 51 -4.72 -0.25 12.44
N ALA A 52 -3.42 0.00 12.24
CA ALA A 52 -2.65 0.99 13.00
C ALA A 52 -2.85 2.45 12.51
N GLY A 53 -3.70 2.69 11.50
CA GLY A 53 -3.94 4.03 10.95
C GLY A 53 -2.76 4.60 10.15
N LEU A 54 -1.80 3.77 9.72
CA LEU A 54 -0.64 4.17 8.94
C LEU A 54 -1.00 4.19 7.45
N LEU A 55 -1.85 5.12 7.04
CA LEU A 55 -2.50 5.10 5.72
C LEU A 55 -1.69 5.77 4.60
N GLY A 56 -0.40 6.04 4.81
CA GLY A 56 0.45 6.72 3.85
C GLY A 56 0.43 8.23 4.02
N ARG A 57 0.58 8.97 2.90
CA ARG A 57 0.73 10.43 2.90
C ARG A 57 -0.40 11.15 3.63
N LYS A 58 -1.64 10.67 3.49
CA LYS A 58 -2.83 11.30 4.08
C LYS A 58 -2.86 11.29 5.62
N THR A 59 -2.05 10.43 6.25
CA THR A 59 -1.91 10.36 7.73
C THR A 59 -0.51 10.79 8.20
N GLY A 60 0.36 11.22 7.28
CA GLY A 60 1.76 11.52 7.56
C GLY A 60 2.65 10.30 7.74
N ARG A 61 2.13 9.07 7.62
CA ARG A 61 2.92 7.85 7.75
C ARG A 61 2.29 6.64 7.06
N GLY A 62 3.09 5.90 6.31
CA GLY A 62 2.79 4.56 5.79
C GLY A 62 4.07 3.72 5.79
N PHE A 63 4.50 3.21 4.64
CA PHE A 63 5.82 2.62 4.47
C PHE A 63 6.94 3.66 4.65
N HIS A 64 6.64 4.93 4.41
CA HIS A 64 7.51 6.07 4.69
C HIS A 64 6.87 7.05 5.66
N THR A 65 7.70 7.83 6.33
CA THR A 65 7.26 8.98 7.13
C THR A 65 7.20 10.21 6.24
N TYR A 66 6.13 11.00 6.36
CA TYR A 66 5.92 12.22 5.61
C TYR A 66 5.72 13.38 6.58
N ASP A 67 6.47 14.46 6.39
CA ASP A 67 6.22 15.70 7.11
C ASP A 67 4.84 16.23 6.73
N ARG A 68 4.01 16.53 7.73
CA ARG A 68 2.79 17.29 7.48
C ARG A 68 3.23 18.72 7.15
N GLY A 69 3.31 19.03 5.87
CA GLY A 69 3.40 20.41 5.39
C GLY A 69 2.18 21.22 5.80
#